data_AF-A0A3P7G295-F1
#
_entry.id   AF-A0A3P7G295-F1
#
_cell.length_a   1.000
_cell.length_b   1.000
_cell.length_c   1.000
_cell.angle_alpha   90.00
_cell.angle_beta   90.00
_cell.angle_gamma   90.00
#
_symmetry.space_group_name_H-M   'P 1'
#
loop_
_entity.id
_entity.type
_entity.pdbx_description
1 polymer ?
#
loop_
_entity_poly.entity_id
_entity_poly.type
_entity_poly.pdbx_seq_one_letter_code
_entity_poly.pdbx_strand_id
1 'polypeptide(L)'
;MGPPQMRVRRLSGKEILVSETVDENLHLKIFKYRPQDVGIYEVDIFLDGKHINESPYKIMISPVSDSKVRAFGPGLESGVANLPSIFLIETNGGRFEQIDIAVSGRTLTAENVSKKPDIELVDNKNGSAVARFTVNFFFLVHFDL
;
A
#
# COMPACT_ATOMS: atom_id res chain seq x y z
N MET A 1 -10.37 1.71 30.02
CA MET A 1 -10.20 1.43 28.58
C MET A 1 -9.74 -0.01 28.48
N GLY A 2 -10.57 -0.86 27.91
CA GLY A 2 -10.27 -2.25 27.60
C GLY A 2 -9.18 -2.34 26.52
N PRO A 3 -8.56 -3.52 26.37
CA PRO A 3 -7.48 -3.68 25.42
C PRO A 3 -7.99 -3.53 23.98
N PRO A 4 -7.14 -3.04 23.05
CA PRO A 4 -7.52 -3.04 21.64
C PRO A 4 -7.75 -4.47 21.15
N GLN A 5 -8.57 -4.64 20.12
CA GLN A 5 -8.88 -5.93 19.51
C GLN A 5 -8.78 -5.80 17.99
N MET A 6 -8.29 -6.83 17.30
CA MET A 6 -8.21 -6.85 15.85
C MET A 6 -8.88 -8.11 15.28
N ARG A 7 -9.63 -7.93 14.20
CA ARG A 7 -10.23 -9.01 13.41
C ARG A 7 -9.86 -8.80 11.95
N VAL A 8 -9.52 -9.89 11.27
CA VAL A 8 -9.22 -9.86 9.83
C VAL A 8 -10.13 -10.84 9.12
N ARG A 9 -10.85 -10.38 8.10
CA ARG A 9 -11.76 -11.22 7.31
C ARG A 9 -11.58 -10.97 5.82
N ARG A 10 -11.71 -12.03 5.02
CA ARG A 10 -11.85 -11.89 3.56
C ARG A 10 -13.22 -11.28 3.26
N LEU A 11 -13.37 -10.56 2.14
CA LEU A 11 -14.71 -10.10 1.69
C LEU A 11 -15.72 -11.25 1.49
N SER A 12 -15.25 -12.49 1.36
CA SER A 12 -16.10 -13.69 1.35
C SER A 12 -16.67 -14.06 2.73
N GLY A 13 -16.31 -13.35 3.80
CA GLY A 13 -16.71 -13.61 5.18
C GLY A 13 -15.78 -14.56 5.96
N LYS A 14 -14.74 -15.13 5.33
CA LYS A 14 -13.80 -16.03 6.01
C LYS A 14 -12.87 -15.24 6.92
N GLU A 15 -12.98 -15.44 8.23
CA GLU A 15 -12.05 -14.87 9.21
C GLU A 15 -10.68 -15.57 9.16
N ILE A 16 -9.61 -14.81 9.38
CA ILE A 16 -8.24 -15.31 9.54
C ILE A 16 -7.82 -15.16 11.01
N LEU A 17 -7.08 -16.15 11.51
CA LEU A 17 -6.49 -16.09 12.83
C LEU A 17 -5.54 -14.89 12.97
N VAL A 18 -5.82 -14.08 13.98
CA VAL A 18 -4.95 -13.01 14.45
C VAL A 18 -4.23 -13.49 15.70
N SER A 19 -2.91 -13.41 15.69
CA SER A 19 -2.08 -13.58 16.88
C SER A 19 -1.75 -12.22 17.49
N GLU A 20 -1.69 -12.17 18.81
CA GLU A 20 -1.41 -10.96 19.58
C GLU A 20 -0.16 -11.16 20.43
N THR A 21 0.70 -10.14 20.46
CA THR A 21 1.85 -10.05 21.36
C THR A 21 1.92 -8.64 21.96
N VAL A 22 2.48 -8.51 23.15
CA VAL A 22 2.70 -7.21 23.80
C VAL A 22 4.20 -6.93 23.82
N ASP A 23 4.59 -5.74 23.38
CA ASP A 23 5.92 -5.19 23.63
C ASP A 23 5.84 -4.32 24.89
N GLU A 24 6.32 -4.86 26.01
CA GLU A 24 6.24 -4.21 27.32
C GLU A 24 7.10 -2.94 27.39
N ASN A 25 8.21 -2.88 26.65
CA ASN A 25 9.13 -1.75 26.68
C ASN A 25 8.57 -0.54 25.94
N LEU A 26 7.84 -0.79 24.84
CA LEU A 26 7.22 0.27 24.02
C LEU A 26 5.76 0.53 24.40
N HIS A 27 5.20 -0.24 25.34
CA HIS A 27 3.77 -0.25 25.65
C HIS A 27 2.89 -0.42 24.40
N LEU A 28 3.35 -1.23 23.44
CA LEU A 28 2.65 -1.49 22.19
C LEU A 28 1.97 -2.86 22.23
N LYS A 29 0.76 -2.92 21.67
CA LYS A 29 0.07 -4.16 21.38
C LYS A 29 0.20 -4.46 19.89
N ILE A 30 0.85 -5.58 19.57
CA ILE A 30 1.21 -5.98 18.22
C ILE A 30 0.30 -7.11 17.77
N PHE A 31 -0.41 -6.91 16.67
CA PHE A 31 -1.22 -7.95 16.03
C PHE A 31 -0.54 -8.46 14.76
N LYS A 32 -0.57 -9.78 14.56
CA LYS A 32 0.01 -10.45 13.37
C LYS A 32 -1.01 -11.40 12.77
N TYR A 33 -1.17 -11.33 11.45
CA TYR A 33 -2.03 -12.19 10.65
C TYR A 33 -1.28 -12.70 9.41
N ARG A 34 -1.70 -13.85 8.87
CA ARG A 34 -1.10 -14.45 7.66
C ARG A 34 -2.20 -14.90 6.68
N PRO A 35 -2.61 -14.02 5.75
CA PRO A 35 -3.54 -14.38 4.68
C PRO A 35 -2.99 -15.56 3.87
N GLN A 36 -3.87 -16.52 3.52
CA GLN A 36 -3.48 -17.73 2.78
C GLN A 36 -3.74 -17.60 1.28
N ASP A 37 -4.56 -16.63 0.89
CA ASP A 37 -5.04 -16.45 -0.47
C ASP A 37 -5.14 -14.97 -0.84
N VAL A 38 -5.01 -14.73 -2.13
CA VAL A 38 -5.07 -13.42 -2.77
C VAL A 38 -6.48 -12.83 -2.70
N GLY A 39 -6.57 -11.52 -2.53
CA GLY A 39 -7.82 -10.77 -2.58
C GLY A 39 -7.90 -9.64 -1.56
N ILE A 40 -9.09 -9.06 -1.45
CA ILE A 40 -9.37 -7.96 -0.53
C ILE A 40 -9.81 -8.52 0.82
N TYR A 41 -9.22 -7.98 1.89
CA TYR A 41 -9.53 -8.26 3.28
C TYR A 41 -9.97 -6.98 3.99
N GLU A 42 -10.86 -7.14 4.95
CA GLU A 42 -11.23 -6.10 5.91
C GLU A 42 -10.51 -6.38 7.24
N VAL A 43 -9.87 -5.34 7.77
CA VAL A 43 -9.23 -5.34 9.08
C VAL A 43 -10.03 -4.43 10.00
N ASP A 44 -10.79 -5.04 10.90
CA ASP A 44 -11.49 -4.34 11.95
C ASP A 44 -10.54 -4.15 13.15
N ILE A 45 -10.42 -2.94 13.66
CA ILE A 45 -9.68 -2.61 14.88
C ILE A 45 -10.65 -1.92 15.84
N PHE A 46 -10.77 -2.48 17.03
CA PHE A 46 -11.69 -2.01 18.06
C PHE A 46 -10.95 -1.53 19.31
N LEU A 47 -11.50 -0.52 19.95
CA LEU A 47 -11.16 -0.08 21.30
C LEU A 47 -12.46 0.06 22.09
N ASP A 48 -12.55 -0.61 23.25
CA ASP A 48 -13.78 -0.67 24.05
C ASP A 48 -15.03 -1.13 23.25
N GLY A 49 -14.82 -2.08 22.32
CA GLY A 49 -15.87 -2.64 21.46
C GLY A 49 -16.35 -1.70 20.33
N LYS A 50 -15.72 -0.53 20.16
CA LYS A 50 -16.02 0.44 19.10
C LYS A 50 -14.90 0.48 18.07
N HIS A 51 -15.23 0.65 16.80
CA HIS A 51 -14.23 0.89 15.76
C HIS A 51 -13.39 2.14 16.10
N ILE A 52 -12.09 2.06 15.88
CA ILE A 52 -11.24 3.25 15.83
C ILE A 52 -11.50 4.02 14.52
N ASN A 53 -11.01 5.25 14.43
CA ASN A 53 -11.07 6.04 13.21
C ASN A 53 -10.48 5.24 12.03
N GLU A 54 -11.12 5.32 10.86
CA GLU A 54 -10.78 4.60 9.61
C GLU A 54 -10.96 3.07 9.63
N SER A 55 -11.30 2.46 10.77
CA SER A 55 -11.70 1.05 10.78
C SER A 55 -13.16 0.88 10.30
N PRO A 56 -13.47 -0.12 9.46
CA PRO A 56 -12.58 -1.16 8.95
C PRO A 56 -11.67 -0.69 7.80
N TYR A 57 -10.39 -1.11 7.86
CA TYR A 57 -9.42 -0.88 6.79
C TYR A 57 -9.57 -1.95 5.71
N LYS A 58 -9.45 -1.57 4.44
CA LYS A 58 -9.40 -2.52 3.31
C LYS A 58 -7.97 -2.71 2.85
N ILE A 59 -7.52 -3.96 2.82
CA ILE A 59 -6.18 -4.33 2.32
C ILE A 59 -6.31 -5.28 1.14
N MET A 60 -5.50 -5.09 0.10
CA MET A 60 -5.40 -6.03 -1.01
C MET A 60 -4.14 -6.88 -0.83
N ILE A 61 -4.32 -8.19 -0.75
CA ILE A 61 -3.22 -9.15 -0.77
C ILE A 61 -3.06 -9.62 -2.20
N SER A 62 -1.90 -9.34 -2.79
CA SER A 62 -1.54 -9.76 -4.15
C SER A 62 -0.85 -11.13 -4.16
N PRO A 63 -0.79 -11.83 -5.32
CA PRO A 63 0.00 -13.04 -5.45
C PRO A 63 1.45 -12.80 -5.03
N VAL A 64 2.11 -13.83 -4.50
CA VAL A 64 3.56 -13.79 -4.32
C VAL A 64 4.17 -13.66 -5.71
N SER A 65 4.71 -12.48 -6.00
CA SER A 65 5.50 -12.27 -7.20
C SER A 65 6.93 -12.72 -6.93
N ASP A 66 7.51 -13.49 -7.86
CA ASP A 66 8.95 -13.76 -7.92
C ASP A 66 9.74 -12.50 -8.31
N SER A 67 9.04 -11.38 -8.55
CA SER A 67 9.68 -10.09 -8.78
C SER A 67 10.58 -9.73 -7.61
N LYS A 68 11.81 -9.37 -7.97
CA LYS A 68 12.79 -8.81 -7.05
C LYS A 68 12.43 -7.38 -6.65
N VAL A 69 11.35 -6.80 -7.16
CA VAL A 69 10.95 -5.42 -6.93
C VAL A 69 9.52 -5.38 -6.39
N ARG A 70 9.29 -4.57 -5.36
CA ARG A 70 7.97 -4.27 -4.79
C ARG A 70 7.80 -2.77 -4.76
N ALA A 71 6.58 -2.27 -4.89
CA ALA A 71 6.28 -0.87 -4.65
C ALA A 71 5.05 -0.72 -3.76
N PHE A 72 5.05 0.31 -2.93
CA PHE A 72 3.96 0.61 -2.01
C PHE A 72 3.95 2.09 -1.64
N GLY A 73 2.77 2.64 -1.34
CA GLY A 73 2.61 4.02 -0.89
C GLY A 73 1.43 4.72 -1.54
N PRO A 74 1.05 5.90 -1.02
CA PRO A 74 -0.18 6.59 -1.40
C PRO A 74 -0.21 6.99 -2.87
N GLY A 75 0.95 7.32 -3.46
CA GLY A 75 1.08 7.67 -4.86
C GLY A 75 0.83 6.50 -5.82
N LEU A 76 0.66 5.26 -5.34
CA LEU A 76 0.16 4.16 -6.16
C LEU A 76 -1.37 4.09 -6.19
N GLU A 77 -2.03 4.56 -5.13
CA GLU A 77 -3.48 4.46 -4.97
C GLU A 77 -4.20 5.63 -5.64
N SER A 78 -3.75 6.85 -5.35
CA SER A 78 -4.33 8.07 -5.89
C SER A 78 -3.37 9.25 -5.75
N GLY A 79 -3.74 10.38 -6.36
CA GLY A 79 -3.03 11.63 -6.13
C GLY A 79 -3.91 12.83 -6.46
N VAL A 80 -3.43 13.99 -6.05
CA VAL A 80 -4.08 15.27 -6.32
C VAL A 80 -3.35 15.94 -7.48
N ALA A 81 -4.11 16.42 -8.46
CA ALA A 81 -3.54 17.10 -9.61
C ALA A 81 -2.63 18.26 -9.17
N ASN A 82 -1.45 18.34 -9.78
CA ASN A 82 -0.40 19.33 -9.50
C ASN A 82 0.24 19.26 -8.12
N LEU A 83 0.01 18.19 -7.34
CA LEU A 83 0.76 17.91 -6.12
C LEU A 83 1.68 16.69 -6.32
N PRO A 84 2.87 16.66 -5.68
CA PRO A 84 3.74 15.49 -5.73
C PRO A 84 3.06 14.28 -5.07
N SER A 85 2.99 13.19 -5.82
CA SER A 85 2.63 11.86 -5.33
C SER A 85 3.87 11.02 -5.16
N ILE A 86 3.90 10.24 -4.07
CA ILE A 86 5.09 9.46 -3.67
C ILE A 86 4.74 8.00 -3.45
N PHE A 87 5.67 7.12 -3.83
CA PHE A 87 5.64 5.72 -3.42
C PHE A 87 7.07 5.20 -3.18
N LEU A 88 7.20 4.20 -2.31
CA LEU A 88 8.43 3.48 -2.08
C LEU A 88 8.53 2.32 -3.04
N ILE A 89 9.75 2.04 -3.48
CA ILE A 89 10.14 0.85 -4.22
C ILE A 89 11.14 0.11 -3.34
N GLU A 90 10.98 -1.20 -3.15
CA GLU A 90 11.93 -2.08 -2.47
C GLU A 90 12.43 -3.14 -3.43
N THR A 91 13.74 -3.34 -3.49
CA THR A 91 14.38 -4.46 -4.18
C THR A 91 14.82 -5.54 -3.20
N ASN A 92 14.39 -6.78 -3.41
CA ASN A 92 14.88 -7.95 -2.66
C ASN A 92 16.24 -8.40 -3.21
N GLY A 93 17.29 -7.61 -2.94
CA GLY A 93 18.65 -7.84 -3.43
C GLY A 93 18.89 -7.46 -4.90
N GLY A 94 17.88 -6.89 -5.56
CA GLY A 94 18.03 -6.28 -6.89
C GLY A 94 18.70 -4.90 -6.85
N ARG A 95 19.19 -4.43 -8.00
CA ARG A 95 19.69 -3.07 -8.20
C ARG A 95 18.69 -2.27 -9.02
N PHE A 96 18.57 -0.98 -8.73
CA PHE A 96 17.67 -0.04 -9.42
C PHE A 96 18.20 0.46 -10.78
N GLU A 97 19.00 -0.32 -11.51
CA GLU A 97 19.73 0.21 -12.69
C GLU A 97 18.80 0.72 -13.80
N GLN A 98 17.61 0.14 -13.92
CA GLN A 98 16.54 0.64 -14.77
C GLN A 98 15.18 0.34 -14.11
N ILE A 99 14.38 1.38 -13.87
CA ILE A 99 12.99 1.26 -13.46
C ILE A 99 12.16 2.08 -14.43
N ASP A 100 11.30 1.42 -15.20
CA ASP A 100 10.33 2.10 -16.04
C ASP A 100 9.00 2.20 -15.30
N ILE A 101 8.54 3.43 -15.06
CA ILE A 101 7.27 3.71 -14.41
C ILE A 101 6.39 4.43 -15.43
N ALA A 102 5.18 3.92 -15.61
CA ALA A 102 4.14 4.53 -16.41
C ALA A 102 2.99 4.98 -15.49
N VAL A 103 2.47 6.18 -15.71
CA VAL A 103 1.31 6.69 -15.01
C VAL A 103 0.24 7.01 -16.03
N SER A 104 -0.92 6.39 -15.87
CA SER A 104 -2.08 6.56 -16.73
C SER A 104 -3.24 7.15 -15.92
N GLY A 105 -4.02 8.02 -16.55
CA GLY A 105 -5.17 8.63 -15.89
C GLY A 105 -6.16 9.23 -16.88
N ARG A 106 -7.19 9.88 -16.34
CA ARG A 106 -8.23 10.56 -17.11
C ARG A 106 -8.22 12.04 -16.76
N THR A 107 -8.36 12.89 -17.76
CA THR A 107 -8.63 14.32 -17.55
C THR A 107 -10.12 14.57 -17.39
N LEU A 108 -10.46 15.79 -16.95
CA LEU A 108 -11.85 16.28 -16.89
C LEU A 108 -12.56 16.28 -18.27
N THR A 109 -11.81 16.16 -19.38
CA THR A 109 -12.32 16.06 -20.74
C THR A 109 -12.57 14.62 -21.22
N ALA A 110 -12.44 13.62 -20.33
CA ALA A 110 -12.54 12.19 -20.62
C ALA A 110 -11.55 11.64 -21.67
N GLU A 111 -10.55 12.43 -22.06
CA GLU A 111 -9.43 11.95 -22.87
C GLU A 111 -8.45 11.18 -21.96
N ASN A 112 -8.09 9.96 -22.38
CA ASN A 112 -7.04 9.21 -21.72
C ASN A 112 -5.71 9.93 -21.95
N VAL A 113 -5.13 10.48 -20.89
CA VAL A 113 -3.79 11.07 -20.96
C VAL A 113 -2.81 10.01 -20.47
N SER A 114 -2.04 9.48 -21.42
CA SER A 114 -0.83 8.70 -21.12
C SER A 114 0.37 9.60 -21.36
N LYS A 115 0.93 10.14 -20.27
CA LYS A 115 2.21 10.83 -20.29
C LYS A 115 3.15 10.08 -19.37
N LYS A 116 4.40 9.88 -19.79
CA LYS A 116 5.48 9.50 -18.88
C LYS A 116 5.73 10.73 -17.99
N PRO A 117 5.32 10.74 -16.71
CA PRO A 117 5.59 11.90 -15.87
C PRO A 117 7.10 12.00 -15.63
N ASP A 118 7.57 13.21 -15.35
CA ASP A 118 8.91 13.38 -14.79
C ASP A 118 8.91 12.74 -13.41
N ILE A 119 9.54 11.57 -13.31
CA ILE A 119 9.67 10.82 -12.07
C ILE A 119 11.05 11.08 -11.51
N GLU A 120 11.08 11.63 -10.31
CA GLU A 120 12.28 11.73 -9.50
C GLU A 120 12.42 10.44 -8.69
N LEU A 121 13.54 9.73 -8.87
CA LEU A 121 13.90 8.56 -8.07
C LEU A 121 15.02 8.93 -7.10
N VAL A 122 14.74 8.78 -5.81
CA VAL A 122 15.72 8.96 -4.74
C VAL A 122 16.08 7.58 -4.18
N ASP A 123 17.24 7.06 -4.57
CA ASP A 123 17.78 5.79 -4.06
C ASP A 123 18.30 5.96 -2.62
N ASN A 124 17.72 5.20 -1.69
CA ASN A 124 18.12 5.20 -0.28
C ASN A 124 19.37 4.35 -0.02
N LYS A 125 19.93 3.69 -1.05
CA LYS A 125 21.14 2.85 -1.01
C LYS A 125 21.07 1.66 -0.04
N ASN A 126 19.87 1.25 0.34
CA ASN A 126 19.61 0.12 1.23
C ASN A 126 18.71 -0.95 0.58
N GLY A 127 18.59 -0.93 -0.75
CA GLY A 127 17.61 -1.74 -1.48
C GLY A 127 16.20 -1.14 -1.48
N SER A 128 16.05 0.15 -1.15
CA SER A 128 14.80 0.90 -1.35
C SER A 128 15.05 2.22 -2.08
N ALA A 129 14.05 2.71 -2.81
CA ALA A 129 14.06 4.01 -3.47
C ALA A 129 12.69 4.69 -3.34
N VAL A 130 12.67 6.01 -3.18
CA VAL A 130 11.44 6.81 -3.21
C VAL A 130 11.22 7.34 -4.61
N ALA A 131 10.10 6.98 -5.24
CA ALA A 131 9.65 7.59 -6.48
C ALA A 131 8.72 8.76 -6.16
N ARG A 132 8.96 9.91 -6.79
CA ARG A 132 8.10 11.09 -6.74
C ARG A 132 7.72 11.49 -8.15
N PHE A 133 6.44 11.78 -8.36
CA PHE A 133 5.97 12.30 -9.64
C PHE A 133 4.86 13.32 -9.41
N THR A 134 4.67 14.22 -10.36
CA THR A 134 3.54 15.16 -10.37
C THR A 134 2.82 15.02 -11.70
N VAL A 135 1.51 14.86 -11.66
CA VAL A 135 0.66 14.89 -12.85
C VAL A 135 -0.44 15.92 -12.68
N ASN A 136 -0.90 16.48 -13.79
CA ASN A 136 -1.95 17.50 -13.83
C ASN A 136 -3.35 16.89 -14.05
N PHE A 137 -3.48 15.58 -13.91
CA PHE A 137 -4.72 14.83 -14.06
C PHE A 137 -4.91 13.87 -12.88
N PHE A 138 -6.16 13.45 -12.63
CA PHE A 138 -6.40 12.37 -11.69
C PHE A 138 -5.92 11.06 -12.28
N PHE A 139 -5.14 10.32 -11.51
CA PHE A 139 -4.52 9.08 -11.94
C PHE A 139 -4.77 7.98 -10.92
N LEU A 140 -4.66 6.76 -11.40
CA LEU A 140 -4.50 5.56 -10.60
C LEU A 140 -3.26 4.86 -11.15
N VAL A 141 -2.28 4.56 -10.32
CA VAL A 141 -1.10 3.83 -10.82
C VAL A 141 -1.45 2.37 -10.84
N HIS A 142 -1.41 1.79 -12.04
CA HIS A 142 -1.40 0.34 -12.17
C HIS A 142 0.03 -0.15 -11.97
N PHE A 143 0.21 -1.08 -11.04
CA PHE A 143 1.49 -1.73 -10.81
C PHE A 143 1.37 -3.18 -11.29
N ASP A 144 1.85 -3.44 -12.50
CA ASP A 144 1.99 -4.80 -13.03
C ASP A 144 3.43 -5.25 -12.73
N LEU A 145 3.59 -6.33 -11.97
CA LEU A 145 4.87 -7.02 -11.72
C LEU A 145 4.98 -8.27 -12.58
#